data_AF-A0A3A8UIB6-F1
#
_entry.id   AF-A0A3A8UIB6-F1
#
_cell.length_a   1.000
_cell.length_b   1.000
_cell.length_c   1.000
_cell.angle_alpha   90.00
_cell.angle_beta   90.00
_cell.angle_gamma   90.00
#
_symmetry.space_group_name_H-M   'P 1'
#
loop_
_entity.id
_entity.type
_entity.pdbx_description
1 polymer ?
#
loop_
_entity_poly.entity_id
_entity_poly.type
_entity_poly.pdbx_seq_one_letter_code
_entity_poly.pdbx_strand_id
1 'polypeptide(L)'
;MYLHEDREQFLDAIRMTAGYTGMSEIVIEKDYYVTMILRLLSQKLPFVGVNENFKKLVEEVRTVRKCSNICPSAQDDADVAELLQTIIEQKIYKEDYQNLTEALLEEEVSYEMAIQAVEKIQASGIRVSFQLAFC
;
A
#
# COMPACT_ATOMS: atom_id res chain seq x y z
N MET A 1 3.54 6.28 20.79
CA MET A 1 3.71 7.71 20.51
C MET A 1 3.96 7.82 19.02
N TYR A 2 3.13 8.56 18.30
CA TYR A 2 3.31 8.79 16.87
C TYR A 2 4.05 10.10 16.65
N LEU A 3 5.00 10.12 15.71
CA LEU A 3 5.80 11.31 15.44
C LEU A 3 4.94 12.56 15.11
N HIS A 4 3.83 12.38 14.39
CA HIS A 4 2.90 13.46 14.05
C HIS A 4 2.07 14.03 15.22
N GLU A 5 2.14 13.44 16.42
CA GLU A 5 1.49 13.98 17.62
C GLU A 5 2.15 15.28 18.09
N ASP A 6 3.46 15.44 17.85
CA ASP A 6 4.20 16.69 18.05
C ASP A 6 4.50 17.33 16.68
N ARG A 7 3.70 18.32 16.30
CA ARG A 7 3.79 18.95 14.98
C ARG A 7 5.13 19.65 14.76
N GLU A 8 5.74 20.21 15.81
CA GLU A 8 7.01 20.93 15.69
C GLU A 8 8.14 19.94 15.40
N GLN A 9 8.26 18.90 16.23
CA GLN A 9 9.25 17.84 16.03
C GLN A 9 9.06 17.09 14.71
N PHE A 10 7.80 16.87 14.31
CA PHE A 10 7.49 16.21 13.04
C PHE A 10 7.97 17.03 11.83
N LEU A 11 7.73 18.34 11.83
CA LEU A 11 8.17 19.21 10.75
C LEU A 11 9.70 19.32 10.70
N ASP A 12 10.36 19.38 11.86
CA ASP A 12 11.81 19.39 11.90
C ASP A 12 12.42 18.08 11.40
N ALA A 13 11.82 16.93 11.75
CA ALA A 13 12.21 15.64 11.19
C ALA A 13 12.05 15.61 9.67
N ILE A 14 10.91 16.07 9.13
CA ILE A 14 10.69 16.15 7.68
C ILE A 14 11.76 17.01 7.00
N ARG A 15 12.05 18.20 7.52
CA ARG A 15 13.07 19.11 6.97
C ARG A 15 14.46 18.50 6.99
N MET A 16 14.84 17.87 8.09
CA MET A 16 16.14 17.20 8.21
C MET A 16 16.26 16.05 7.21
N THR A 17 15.22 15.21 7.09
CA THR A 17 15.19 14.11 6.12
C THR A 17 15.22 14.62 4.68
N ALA A 18 14.52 15.72 4.37
CA ALA A 18 14.58 16.36 3.05
C ALA A 18 15.99 16.84 2.72
N GLY A 19 16.66 17.50 3.68
CA GLY A 19 18.04 17.96 3.53
C GLY A 19 19.05 16.82 3.33
N TYR A 20 18.84 15.66 3.97
CA TYR A 20 19.73 14.51 3.86
C TYR A 20 19.49 13.67 2.59
N THR A 21 18.24 13.44 2.21
CA THR A 21 17.87 12.55 1.08
C THR A 21 17.74 13.27 -0.25
N GLY A 22 17.55 14.60 -0.23
CA GLY A 22 17.23 15.39 -1.42
C GLY A 22 15.78 15.22 -1.91
N MET A 23 14.94 14.48 -1.17
CA MET A 23 13.52 14.33 -1.49
C MET A 23 12.71 15.56 -1.05
N SER A 24 11.59 15.82 -1.73
CA SER A 24 10.66 16.88 -1.34
C SER A 24 9.98 16.58 -0.01
N GLU A 25 9.84 17.58 0.86
CA GLU A 25 9.12 17.49 2.14
C GLU A 25 7.71 16.89 1.97
N ILE A 26 7.01 17.26 0.88
CA ILE A 26 5.67 16.74 0.57
C ILE A 26 5.69 15.23 0.32
N VAL A 27 6.74 14.72 -0.33
CA VAL A 27 6.89 13.27 -0.58
C VAL A 27 7.14 12.54 0.73
N ILE A 28 8.03 13.06 1.57
CA ILE A 28 8.38 12.48 2.87
C ILE A 28 7.18 12.46 3.81
N GLU A 29 6.46 13.58 3.93
CA GLU A 29 5.26 13.67 4.76
C GLU A 29 4.18 12.69 4.28
N LYS A 30 3.95 12.65 2.97
CA LYS A 30 3.00 11.72 2.35
C LYS A 30 3.39 10.27 2.62
N ASP A 31 4.65 9.90 2.43
CA ASP A 31 5.13 8.53 2.65
C ASP A 31 5.05 8.13 4.14
N TYR A 32 5.28 9.07 5.07
CA TYR A 32 5.04 8.87 6.50
C TYR A 32 3.58 8.50 6.79
N TYR A 33 2.62 9.29 6.32
CA TYR A 33 1.20 9.01 6.55
C TYR A 33 0.72 7.73 5.87
N VAL A 34 1.23 7.42 4.67
CA VAL A 34 0.95 6.15 3.99
C VAL A 34 1.42 4.99 4.85
N THR A 35 2.66 5.04 5.36
CA THR A 35 3.20 4.01 6.25
C THR A 35 2.36 3.87 7.52
N MET A 36 1.87 4.98 8.07
CA MET A 36 1.02 4.96 9.26
C MET A 36 -0.34 4.33 9.01
N ILE A 37 -0.98 4.66 7.89
CA ILE A 37 -2.25 4.04 7.50
C ILE A 37 -2.04 2.54 7.30
N LEU A 38 -1.00 2.11 6.59
CA LEU A 38 -0.70 0.70 6.35
C LEU A 38 -0.46 -0.06 7.66
N ARG A 39 0.29 0.53 8.61
CA ARG A 39 0.50 -0.05 9.95
C ARG A 39 -0.80 -0.19 10.73
N LEU A 40 -1.65 0.84 10.71
CA LEU A 40 -2.93 0.79 11.41
C LEU A 40 -3.87 -0.23 10.78
N LEU A 41 -3.90 -0.31 9.44
CA LEU A 41 -4.68 -1.30 8.71
C LEU A 41 -4.20 -2.72 9.04
N SER A 42 -2.90 -3.01 9.01
CA SER A 42 -2.40 -4.36 9.32
C SER A 42 -2.79 -4.82 10.73
N GLN A 43 -2.83 -3.90 11.68
CA GLN A 43 -3.25 -4.18 13.06
C GLN A 43 -4.75 -4.32 13.23
N LYS A 44 -5.57 -3.54 12.50
CA LYS A 44 -7.02 -3.45 12.72
C LYS A 44 -7.83 -4.36 11.81
N LEU A 45 -7.37 -4.60 10.59
CA LEU A 45 -8.09 -5.36 9.57
C LEU A 45 -8.42 -6.80 9.99
N PRO A 46 -7.58 -7.53 10.75
CA PRO A 46 -7.95 -8.85 11.29
C PRO A 46 -9.16 -8.83 12.24
N PHE A 47 -9.45 -7.69 12.87
CA PHE A 47 -10.55 -7.55 13.84
C PHE A 47 -11.80 -6.92 13.24
N VAL A 48 -11.63 -5.96 12.33
CA VAL A 48 -12.73 -5.20 11.71
C VAL A 48 -13.24 -5.89 10.43
N GLY A 49 -12.41 -6.71 9.81
CA GLY A 49 -12.70 -7.35 8.53
C GLY A 49 -12.77 -6.37 7.36
N VAL A 50 -12.89 -6.91 6.15
CA VAL A 50 -13.18 -6.14 4.93
C VAL A 50 -14.69 -5.94 4.84
N ASN A 51 -15.18 -4.77 5.25
CA ASN A 51 -16.61 -4.44 5.22
C ASN A 51 -16.97 -3.54 4.02
N GLU A 52 -18.26 -3.29 3.83
CA GLU A 52 -18.76 -2.48 2.70
C GLU A 52 -18.24 -1.04 2.70
N ASN A 53 -18.02 -0.42 3.87
CA ASN A 53 -17.42 0.91 3.94
C ASN A 53 -15.97 0.91 3.43
N PHE A 54 -15.21 -0.15 3.74
CA PHE A 54 -13.85 -0.30 3.24
C PHE A 54 -13.84 -0.53 1.73
N LYS A 55 -14.75 -1.35 1.19
CA LYS A 55 -14.89 -1.54 -0.26
C LYS A 55 -15.22 -0.21 -0.96
N LYS A 56 -16.17 0.55 -0.43
CA LYS A 56 -16.53 1.87 -0.95
C LYS A 56 -15.35 2.85 -0.92
N LEU A 57 -14.57 2.86 0.17
CA LEU A 57 -13.35 3.66 0.25
C LEU A 57 -12.36 3.30 -0.85
N VAL A 58 -12.16 2.00 -1.12
CA VAL A 58 -11.29 1.54 -2.22
C VAL A 58 -11.80 2.05 -3.57
N GLU A 59 -13.12 1.99 -3.83
CA GLU A 59 -13.74 2.51 -5.06
C GLU A 59 -13.56 4.03 -5.22
N GLU A 60 -13.78 4.79 -4.15
CA GLU A 60 -13.58 6.24 -4.14
C GLU A 60 -12.12 6.62 -4.41
N VAL A 61 -11.18 5.96 -3.71
CA VAL A 61 -9.73 6.16 -3.95
C VAL A 61 -9.38 5.84 -5.39
N ARG A 62 -9.88 4.73 -5.94
CA ARG A 62 -9.60 4.32 -7.32
C ARG A 62 -10.13 5.34 -8.32
N THR A 63 -11.34 5.83 -8.12
CA THR A 63 -11.95 6.90 -8.93
C THR A 63 -11.08 8.15 -8.94
N VAL A 64 -10.59 8.58 -7.78
CA VAL A 64 -9.71 9.76 -7.64
C VAL A 64 -8.32 9.51 -8.27
N ARG A 65 -7.81 8.28 -8.26
CA ARG A 65 -6.49 7.93 -8.81
C ARG A 65 -6.50 7.64 -10.31
N LYS A 66 -7.66 7.34 -10.90
CA LYS A 66 -7.83 7.04 -12.32
C LYS A 66 -7.35 8.16 -13.25
N CYS A 67 -7.45 9.42 -12.83
CA CYS A 67 -7.01 10.57 -13.61
C CYS A 67 -5.47 10.66 -13.80
N SER A 68 -4.70 9.80 -13.12
CA SER A 68 -3.25 9.78 -13.20
C SER A 68 -2.75 8.61 -14.02
N ASN A 69 -2.00 8.89 -15.10
CA ASN A 69 -1.40 7.87 -15.97
C ASN A 69 -0.35 7.01 -15.26
N ILE A 70 0.11 7.40 -14.07
CA ILE A 70 1.08 6.63 -13.27
C ILE A 70 0.40 5.60 -12.36
N CYS A 71 -0.93 5.51 -12.37
CA CYS A 71 -1.72 4.61 -11.55
C CYS A 71 -2.45 3.55 -12.41
N PRO A 72 -1.71 2.58 -12.99
CA PRO A 72 -2.31 1.56 -13.86
C PRO A 72 -3.36 0.71 -13.13
N SER A 73 -3.16 0.43 -11.84
CA SER A 73 -4.10 -0.33 -11.01
C SER A 73 -5.45 0.37 -10.77
N ALA A 74 -5.56 1.66 -11.11
CA ALA A 74 -6.79 2.43 -10.98
C ALA A 74 -7.63 2.48 -12.26
N GLN A 75 -7.12 1.95 -13.38
CA GLN A 75 -7.80 1.98 -14.68
C GLN A 75 -8.92 0.94 -14.77
N ASP A 76 -9.96 1.22 -15.56
CA ASP A 76 -11.18 0.38 -15.62
C ASP A 76 -10.89 -1.06 -16.06
N ASP A 77 -9.89 -1.23 -16.91
CA ASP A 77 -9.43 -2.50 -17.46
C ASP A 77 -8.46 -3.26 -16.53
N ALA A 78 -8.01 -2.64 -15.45
CA ALA A 78 -7.10 -3.29 -14.50
C ALA A 78 -7.85 -4.23 -13.56
N ASP A 79 -7.64 -5.54 -13.72
CA ASP A 79 -8.04 -6.55 -12.76
C ASP A 79 -6.95 -6.75 -11.69
N VAL A 80 -7.17 -6.14 -10.52
CA VAL A 80 -6.23 -6.23 -9.40
C VAL A 80 -6.11 -7.67 -8.87
N ALA A 81 -7.18 -8.48 -8.95
CA ALA A 81 -7.13 -9.85 -8.47
C ALA A 81 -6.27 -10.73 -9.40
N GLU A 82 -6.37 -10.53 -10.71
CA GLU A 82 -5.52 -11.19 -11.71
C GLU A 82 -4.05 -10.75 -11.59
N LEU A 83 -3.80 -9.46 -11.37
CA LEU A 83 -2.45 -8.94 -11.14
C LEU A 83 -1.81 -9.55 -9.88
N LEU A 84 -2.57 -9.66 -8.78
CA LEU A 84 -2.09 -10.30 -7.56
C LEU A 84 -1.80 -11.78 -7.78
N GLN A 85 -2.67 -12.51 -8.51
CA GLN A 85 -2.40 -13.91 -8.88
C GLN A 85 -1.09 -14.03 -9.66
N THR A 86 -0.89 -13.14 -10.64
CA THR A 86 0.33 -13.10 -11.47
C THR A 86 1.57 -12.87 -10.62
N ILE A 87 1.52 -11.93 -9.66
CA ILE A 87 2.60 -11.65 -8.71
C ILE A 87 2.97 -12.90 -7.91
N ILE A 88 1.97 -13.64 -7.42
CA ILE A 88 2.14 -14.84 -6.60
C ILE A 88 2.73 -15.99 -7.43
N GLU A 89 2.13 -16.29 -8.58
CA GLU A 89 2.51 -17.45 -9.41
C GLU A 89 3.89 -17.27 -10.05
N GLN A 90 4.12 -16.11 -10.66
CA GLN A 90 5.35 -15.82 -11.38
C GLN A 90 6.47 -15.36 -10.45
N LYS A 91 6.16 -15.09 -9.17
CA LYS A 91 7.11 -14.63 -8.15
C LYS A 91 7.91 -13.42 -8.61
N ILE A 92 7.25 -12.48 -9.30
CA ILE A 92 7.92 -11.41 -10.06
C ILE A 92 8.86 -10.53 -9.22
N TYR A 93 8.59 -10.41 -7.91
CA TYR A 93 9.39 -9.62 -6.98
C TYR A 93 10.38 -10.43 -6.15
N LYS A 94 10.50 -11.75 -6.34
CA LYS A 94 11.32 -12.59 -5.44
C LYS A 94 12.78 -12.17 -5.44
N GLU A 95 13.35 -11.97 -6.62
CA GLU A 95 14.77 -11.58 -6.75
C GLU A 95 15.02 -10.21 -6.13
N ASP A 96 14.23 -9.19 -6.49
CA ASP A 96 14.34 -7.84 -5.91
C ASP A 96 14.15 -7.86 -4.39
N TYR A 97 13.22 -8.69 -3.90
CA TYR A 97 12.96 -8.80 -2.47
C TYR A 97 14.20 -9.34 -1.74
N GLN A 98 14.78 -10.43 -2.23
CA GLN A 98 15.93 -11.09 -1.59
C GLN A 98 17.22 -10.26 -1.72
N ASN A 99 17.39 -9.52 -2.83
CA ASN A 99 18.61 -8.76 -3.09
C ASN A 99 18.59 -7.34 -2.54
N LEU A 100 17.41 -6.74 -2.38
CA LEU A 100 17.25 -5.35 -1.95
C LEU A 100 16.36 -5.24 -0.71
N THR A 101 15.10 -5.67 -0.80
CA THR A 101 14.11 -5.40 0.24
C THR A 101 14.48 -6.02 1.59
N GLU A 102 14.95 -7.27 1.64
CA GLU A 102 15.34 -7.95 2.89
C GLU A 102 16.41 -7.17 3.66
N ALA A 103 17.33 -6.50 2.97
CA ALA A 103 18.37 -5.68 3.59
C ALA A 103 17.86 -4.32 4.12
N LEU A 104 16.70 -3.87 3.66
CA LEU A 104 16.08 -2.59 4.04
C LEU A 104 15.08 -2.74 5.19
N LEU A 105 14.60 -3.95 5.46
CA LEU A 105 13.64 -4.20 6.53
C LEU A 105 14.34 -4.19 7.89
N GLU A 106 13.73 -3.49 8.86
CA GLU A 106 14.19 -3.49 10.26
C GLU A 106 13.90 -4.83 10.97
N GLU A 107 13.01 -5.65 10.41
CA GLU A 107 12.55 -6.93 10.95
C GLU A 107 12.84 -8.08 9.97
N GLU A 108 13.10 -9.28 10.49
CA GLU A 108 13.37 -10.48 9.69
C GLU A 108 12.07 -11.02 9.07
N VAL A 109 11.75 -10.55 7.86
CA VAL A 109 10.58 -11.01 7.09
C VAL A 109 11.06 -11.64 5.79
N SER A 110 10.96 -12.98 5.69
CA SER A 110 11.33 -13.69 4.47
C SER A 110 10.34 -13.41 3.32
N TYR A 111 10.80 -13.61 2.09
CA TYR A 111 9.92 -13.53 0.92
C TYR A 111 8.68 -14.43 1.06
N GLU A 112 8.84 -15.65 1.60
CA GLU A 112 7.73 -16.57 1.81
C GLU A 112 6.70 -16.04 2.81
N MET A 113 7.12 -15.30 3.84
CA MET A 113 6.19 -14.63 4.75
C MET A 113 5.47 -13.47 4.06
N ALA A 114 6.19 -12.68 3.27
CA ALA A 114 5.61 -11.57 2.51
C ALA A 114 4.57 -12.07 1.50
N ILE A 115 4.87 -13.13 0.74
CA ILE A 115 3.95 -13.64 -0.28
C ILE A 115 2.69 -14.26 0.34
N GLN A 116 2.77 -14.88 1.51
CA GLN A 116 1.60 -15.36 2.26
C GLN A 116 0.65 -14.22 2.65
N ALA A 117 1.17 -13.02 2.90
CA ALA A 117 0.32 -11.85 3.14
C ALA A 117 -0.43 -11.44 1.86
N VAL A 118 0.23 -11.50 0.70
CA VAL A 118 -0.38 -11.22 -0.60
C VAL A 118 -1.47 -12.26 -0.94
N GLU A 119 -1.22 -13.54 -0.68
CA GLU A 119 -2.21 -14.62 -0.82
C GLU A 119 -3.44 -14.38 0.07
N LYS A 120 -3.25 -13.96 1.32
CA LYS A 120 -4.36 -13.61 2.23
C LYS A 120 -5.17 -12.42 1.71
N ILE A 121 -4.52 -11.40 1.17
CA ILE A 121 -5.20 -10.25 0.56
C ILE A 121 -6.04 -10.72 -0.63
N GLN A 122 -5.47 -11.54 -1.50
CA GLN A 122 -6.18 -12.10 -2.64
C GLN A 122 -7.40 -12.94 -2.22
N ALA A 123 -7.22 -13.81 -1.23
CA ALA A 123 -8.27 -14.67 -0.68
C ALA A 123 -9.36 -13.90 0.10
N SER A 124 -9.02 -12.72 0.65
CA SER A 124 -9.97 -11.90 1.43
C SER A 124 -11.13 -11.34 0.60
N GLY A 125 -11.10 -11.53 -0.73
CA GLY A 125 -12.18 -11.08 -1.58
C GLY A 125 -12.25 -9.56 -1.71
N ILE A 126 -11.11 -8.85 -1.48
CA ILE A 126 -10.88 -7.50 -2.02
C ILE A 126 -10.82 -7.66 -3.54
N ARG A 127 -11.98 -7.92 -4.14
CA ARG A 127 -12.20 -7.93 -5.57
C ARG A 127 -12.57 -6.52 -5.93
N VAL A 128 -11.69 -5.85 -6.65
CA VAL A 128 -12.01 -4.59 -7.30
C VAL A 128 -12.74 -4.92 -8.61
N SER A 129 -13.83 -5.69 -8.53
CA SER A 129 -14.64 -5.98 -9.70
C SER A 129 -15.62 -4.84 -9.89
N PHE A 130 -15.45 -4.06 -10.95
CA PHE A 130 -16.52 -3.24 -11.46
C PHE A 130 -17.70 -4.17 -11.79
N GLN A 131 -18.76 -4.13 -10.99
CA GLN A 131 -20.07 -4.40 -11.56
C GLN A 131 -20.30 -3.29 -12.57
N LEU A 132 -20.44 -3.67 -13.83
CA LEU A 132 -21.09 -2.86 -14.85
C LEU A 132 -22.47 -2.47 -14.34
N ALA A 133 -22.55 -1.37 -13.60
CA ALA A 133 -23.76 -0.59 -13.51
C ALA A 133 -23.90 0.10 -14.86
N PHE A 134 -24.52 -0.60 -15.81
CA PHE A 134 -25.21 0.08 -16.90
C PHE A 134 -26.15 1.11 -16.26
N CYS A 135 -25.89 2.38 -16.51
CA CYS A 135 -26.90 3.41 -16.60
C CYS A 135 -26.63 4.12 -17.94
#